data_AF-A0A6A3JU39-F1
#
_entry.id   AF-A0A6A3JU39-F1
#
_cell.length_a   1.000
_cell.length_b   1.000
_cell.length_c   1.000
_cell.angle_alpha   90.00
_cell.angle_beta   90.00
_cell.angle_gamma   90.00
#
_symmetry.space_group_name_H-M   'P 1'
#
loop_
_entity.id
_entity.type
_entity.pdbx_description
1 polymer ?
#
loop_
_entity_poly.entity_id
_entity_poly.type
_entity_poly.pdbx_seq_one_letter_code
_entity_poly.pdbx_strand_id
1 'polypeptide(L)'
;MADADKAQRNAVDSVLGVDNDIVNLMCYFHVAAKIYKHTRGVPIVLAARVARDLADTHYTTSATEFESTKARCLKEWQEVPQLSAFASYFTSVWLNSLFHRWQSFQIPLGFAATNNPVEQSNRAIKRDYTLRSRLKMGTLIVQLLLCVRTEGSSEPPVRYKDSTSP
;
A
#
# COMPACT_ATOMS: atom_id res chain seq x y z
N MET A 1 5.61 6.11 2.72
CA MET A 1 4.77 5.26 1.86
C MET A 1 3.47 6.02 1.58
N ALA A 2 3.08 6.19 0.32
CA ALA A 2 1.96 7.05 -0.06
C ALA A 2 1.11 6.44 -1.18
N ASP A 3 0.00 7.11 -1.49
CA ASP A 3 -0.87 6.82 -2.63
C ASP A 3 -0.16 7.12 -3.96
N ALA A 4 -0.67 6.53 -5.04
CA ALA A 4 -0.26 6.84 -6.41
C ALA A 4 -0.85 8.18 -6.89
N ASP A 5 -0.56 9.25 -6.16
CA ASP A 5 -0.96 10.62 -6.48
C ASP A 5 0.26 11.49 -6.83
N LYS A 6 0.24 12.05 -8.03
CA LYS A 6 1.37 12.82 -8.56
C LYS A 6 1.53 14.16 -7.84
N ALA A 7 0.43 14.79 -7.42
CA ALA A 7 0.49 16.09 -6.76
C ALA A 7 1.10 15.95 -5.35
N GLN A 8 0.67 14.95 -4.59
CA GLN A 8 1.27 14.62 -3.29
C GLN A 8 2.75 14.27 -3.44
N ARG A 9 3.09 13.43 -4.42
CA ARG A 9 4.49 13.05 -4.67
C ARG A 9 5.36 14.28 -4.96
N ASN A 10 4.93 15.12 -5.91
CA ASN A 10 5.64 16.33 -6.27
C ASN A 10 5.79 17.29 -5.07
N ALA A 11 4.75 17.44 -4.25
CA ALA A 11 4.80 18.29 -3.08
C ALA A 11 5.85 17.81 -2.06
N VAL A 12 5.86 16.50 -1.76
CA VAL A 12 6.88 15.90 -0.87
C VAL A 12 8.29 16.12 -1.42
N ASP A 13 8.51 15.83 -2.70
CA ASP A 13 9.83 15.98 -3.32
C ASP A 13 10.28 17.47 -3.31
N SER A 14 9.37 18.40 -3.55
CA SER A 14 9.68 19.85 -3.60
C SER A 14 9.90 20.52 -2.25
N VAL A 15 9.26 20.03 -1.18
CA VAL A 15 9.31 20.67 0.15
C VAL A 15 10.27 19.93 1.07
N LEU A 16 10.22 18.60 1.07
CA LEU A 16 10.99 17.78 2.00
C LEU A 16 12.22 17.17 1.32
N GLY A 17 12.19 16.96 -0.01
CA GLY A 17 13.29 16.33 -0.76
C GLY A 17 14.47 17.25 -1.10
N VAL A 18 14.39 18.56 -0.83
CA VAL A 18 15.49 19.51 -1.13
C VAL A 18 16.68 19.29 -0.20
N ASP A 19 16.41 19.11 1.10
CA ASP A 19 17.44 18.99 2.14
C ASP A 19 17.54 17.58 2.73
N ASN A 20 16.72 16.63 2.26
CA ASN A 20 16.65 15.27 2.80
C ASN A 20 16.67 14.22 1.68
N ASP A 21 17.37 13.12 1.91
CA ASP A 21 17.26 11.94 1.05
C ASP A 21 16.01 11.13 1.42
N ILE A 22 14.92 11.35 0.68
CA ILE A 22 13.63 10.72 0.94
C ILE A 22 13.38 9.61 -0.08
N VAL A 23 13.37 8.38 0.40
CA VAL A 23 12.93 7.22 -0.38
C VAL A 23 11.41 7.10 -0.28
N ASN A 24 10.80 7.35 -1.41
CA ASN A 24 9.41 7.70 -1.47
C ASN A 24 8.67 6.48 -2.08
N LEU A 25 8.18 5.64 -1.18
CA LEU A 25 7.66 4.30 -1.44
C LEU A 25 6.18 4.30 -1.81
N MET A 26 5.81 3.43 -2.76
CA MET A 26 4.44 3.20 -3.17
C MET A 26 3.78 2.11 -2.34
N CYS A 27 2.58 2.42 -1.86
CA CYS A 27 1.79 1.46 -1.11
C CYS A 27 1.34 0.28 -1.99
N TYR A 28 1.69 -0.94 -1.58
CA TYR A 28 1.23 -2.17 -2.23
C TYR A 28 -0.28 -2.31 -2.27
N PHE A 29 -1.00 -1.99 -1.19
CA PHE A 29 -2.46 -2.05 -1.18
C PHE A 29 -3.07 -1.15 -2.28
N HIS A 30 -2.51 0.02 -2.52
CA HIS A 30 -2.96 0.92 -3.59
C HIS A 30 -2.64 0.38 -4.98
N VAL A 31 -1.47 -0.24 -5.17
CA VAL A 31 -1.12 -0.96 -6.40
C VAL A 31 -2.14 -2.07 -6.66
N ALA A 32 -2.37 -2.94 -5.67
CA ALA A 32 -3.32 -4.05 -5.75
C ALA A 32 -4.77 -3.56 -6.02
N ALA A 33 -5.22 -2.50 -5.35
CA ALA A 33 -6.54 -1.93 -5.54
C ALA A 33 -6.73 -1.34 -6.96
N LYS A 34 -5.69 -0.71 -7.52
CA LYS A 34 -5.71 -0.19 -8.90
C LYS A 34 -5.69 -1.32 -9.91
N ILE A 35 -4.88 -2.36 -9.69
CA ILE A 35 -4.83 -3.53 -10.56
C ILE A 35 -6.15 -4.28 -10.55
N TYR A 36 -6.75 -4.51 -9.38
CA TYR A 36 -8.09 -5.10 -9.26
C TYR A 36 -9.14 -4.32 -10.06
N LYS A 37 -9.10 -2.98 -10.02
CA LYS A 37 -9.99 -2.15 -10.84
C LYS A 37 -9.73 -2.32 -12.34
N HIS A 38 -8.46 -2.38 -12.73
CA HIS A 38 -8.05 -2.52 -14.13
C HIS A 38 -8.37 -3.91 -14.70
N THR A 39 -8.45 -4.95 -13.87
CA THR A 39 -8.77 -6.32 -14.27
C THR A 39 -10.26 -6.67 -14.17
N ARG A 40 -11.16 -5.71 -13.89
CA ARG A 40 -12.61 -5.98 -13.78
C ARG A 40 -13.27 -6.54 -15.05
N GLY A 41 -12.72 -6.26 -16.22
CA GLY A 41 -13.18 -6.80 -17.50
C GLY A 41 -12.45 -8.06 -17.96
N VAL A 42 -11.46 -8.52 -17.20
CA VAL A 42 -10.65 -9.69 -17.52
C VAL A 42 -11.34 -10.94 -16.94
N PRO A 43 -11.31 -12.11 -17.62
CA PRO A 43 -11.82 -13.34 -17.07
C PRO A 43 -11.28 -13.62 -15.66
N ILE A 44 -12.16 -14.03 -14.74
CA ILE A 44 -11.83 -14.15 -13.30
C ILE A 44 -10.60 -15.02 -13.02
N VAL A 45 -10.41 -16.10 -13.79
CA VAL A 45 -9.25 -16.99 -13.66
C VAL A 45 -7.95 -16.25 -13.99
N LEU A 46 -7.96 -15.42 -15.02
CA LEU A 46 -6.81 -14.60 -15.42
C LEU A 46 -6.59 -13.44 -14.45
N ALA A 47 -7.65 -12.80 -13.97
CA ALA A 47 -7.54 -11.75 -12.94
C ALA A 47 -6.96 -12.31 -11.63
N ALA A 48 -7.34 -13.53 -11.23
CA ALA A 48 -6.78 -14.22 -10.07
C ALA A 48 -5.30 -14.58 -10.28
N ARG A 49 -4.91 -14.96 -11.51
CA ARG A 49 -3.50 -15.17 -11.86
C ARG A 49 -2.69 -13.88 -11.70
N VAL A 50 -3.16 -12.77 -12.29
CA VAL A 50 -2.54 -11.45 -12.15
C VAL A 50 -2.37 -11.05 -10.68
N ALA A 51 -3.39 -11.30 -9.83
CA ALA A 51 -3.32 -10.99 -8.41
C ALA A 51 -2.24 -11.80 -7.67
N ARG A 52 -2.08 -13.10 -8.00
CA ARG A 52 -1.00 -13.95 -7.44
C ARG A 52 0.36 -13.50 -7.92
N ASP A 53 0.55 -13.33 -9.22
CA ASP A 53 1.79 -12.87 -9.82
C ASP A 53 2.23 -11.50 -9.24
N LEU A 54 1.26 -10.61 -8.98
CA LEU A 54 1.51 -9.33 -8.32
C LEU A 54 1.99 -9.51 -6.87
N ALA A 55 1.40 -10.42 -6.11
CA ALA A 55 1.82 -10.73 -4.76
C ALA A 55 3.23 -11.34 -4.74
N ASP A 56 3.50 -12.33 -5.61
CA ASP A 56 4.82 -12.94 -5.76
C ASP A 56 5.87 -11.88 -6.05
N THR A 57 5.57 -10.97 -6.98
CA THR A 57 6.47 -9.87 -7.33
C THR A 57 6.67 -8.88 -6.16
N HIS A 58 5.60 -8.56 -5.41
CA HIS A 58 5.69 -7.66 -4.26
C HIS A 58 6.57 -8.22 -3.15
N TYR A 59 6.39 -9.51 -2.81
CA TYR A 59 7.04 -10.17 -1.67
C TYR A 59 8.44 -10.71 -1.97
N THR A 60 8.98 -10.42 -3.14
CA THR A 60 10.38 -10.74 -3.44
C THR A 60 11.33 -10.10 -2.42
N THR A 61 12.38 -10.84 -2.09
CA THR A 61 13.34 -10.48 -1.03
C THR A 61 14.58 -9.77 -1.56
N SER A 62 14.76 -9.75 -2.88
CA SER A 62 15.90 -9.09 -3.53
C SER A 62 15.54 -8.53 -4.90
N ALA A 63 16.36 -7.59 -5.39
CA ALA A 63 16.23 -7.06 -6.74
C ALA A 63 16.37 -8.15 -7.82
N THR A 64 17.26 -9.12 -7.63
CA THR A 64 17.47 -10.23 -8.58
C THR A 64 16.25 -11.14 -8.68
N GLU A 65 15.66 -11.49 -7.54
CA GLU A 65 14.43 -12.28 -7.47
C GLU A 65 13.26 -11.53 -8.11
N PHE A 66 13.16 -10.22 -7.85
CA PHE A 66 12.18 -9.34 -8.48
C PHE A 66 12.31 -9.31 -10.00
N GLU A 67 13.52 -9.08 -10.52
CA GLU A 67 13.75 -9.02 -11.97
C GLU A 67 13.37 -10.34 -12.66
N SER A 68 13.72 -11.46 -12.05
CA SER A 68 13.38 -12.80 -12.57
C SER A 68 11.87 -13.07 -12.55
N THR A 69 11.22 -12.76 -11.42
CA THR A 69 9.77 -12.93 -11.25
C THR A 69 8.98 -12.02 -12.18
N LYS A 70 9.37 -10.74 -12.25
CA LYS A 70 8.81 -9.74 -13.16
C LYS A 70 8.90 -10.18 -14.61
N ALA A 71 10.07 -10.64 -15.06
CA ALA A 71 10.27 -11.09 -16.44
C ALA A 71 9.37 -12.27 -16.79
N ARG A 72 9.26 -13.26 -15.89
CA ARG A 72 8.34 -14.41 -16.05
C ARG A 72 6.89 -13.94 -16.17
N CYS A 73 6.39 -13.14 -15.22
CA CYS A 73 5.00 -12.69 -15.21
C CYS A 73 4.67 -11.85 -16.46
N LEU A 74 5.53 -10.91 -16.85
CA LEU A 74 5.31 -10.09 -18.05
C LEU A 74 5.25 -10.93 -19.33
N LYS A 75 6.15 -11.92 -19.48
CA LYS A 75 6.13 -12.83 -20.62
C LYS A 75 4.80 -13.59 -20.68
N GLU A 76 4.40 -14.20 -19.57
CA GLU A 76 3.15 -14.96 -19.47
C GLU A 76 1.90 -14.10 -19.76
N TRP A 77 1.88 -12.85 -19.29
CA TRP A 77 0.76 -11.94 -19.55
C TRP A 77 0.73 -11.45 -21.00
N GLN A 78 1.88 -11.29 -21.66
CA GLN A 78 1.95 -10.89 -23.07
C GLN A 78 1.51 -12.00 -24.01
N GLU A 79 1.78 -13.27 -23.68
CA GLU A 79 1.35 -14.44 -24.46
C GLU A 79 -0.17 -14.67 -24.41
N VAL A 80 -0.86 -14.12 -23.41
CA VAL A 80 -2.31 -14.21 -23.26
C VAL A 80 -2.97 -12.96 -23.87
N PRO A 81 -3.72 -13.06 -24.99
CA PRO A 81 -4.29 -11.90 -25.67
C PRO A 81 -5.11 -10.98 -24.76
N GLN A 82 -5.87 -11.56 -23.82
CA GLN A 82 -6.71 -10.84 -22.86
C GLN A 82 -5.91 -10.06 -21.80
N LEU A 83 -4.62 -10.36 -21.63
CA LEU A 83 -3.72 -9.71 -20.66
C LEU A 83 -2.64 -8.84 -21.32
N SER A 84 -2.46 -8.92 -22.64
CA SER A 84 -1.45 -8.14 -23.38
C SER A 84 -1.52 -6.63 -23.07
N ALA A 85 -2.71 -6.03 -23.19
CA ALA A 85 -2.93 -4.62 -22.86
C ALA A 85 -2.67 -4.31 -21.38
N PHE A 86 -3.03 -5.24 -20.48
CA PHE A 86 -2.72 -5.12 -19.05
C PHE A 86 -1.20 -5.14 -18.81
N ALA A 87 -0.44 -6.00 -19.50
CA ALA A 87 1.02 -6.05 -19.37
C ALA A 87 1.68 -4.73 -19.79
N SER A 88 1.21 -4.11 -20.88
CA SER A 88 1.67 -2.77 -21.31
C SER A 88 1.32 -1.68 -20.28
N TYR A 89 0.08 -1.70 -19.76
CA TYR A 89 -0.34 -0.81 -18.67
C TYR A 89 0.54 -0.98 -17.43
N PHE A 90 0.74 -2.22 -16.99
CA PHE A 90 1.50 -2.53 -15.78
C PHE A 90 2.96 -2.07 -15.91
N THR A 91 3.57 -2.32 -17.07
CA THR A 91 4.93 -1.89 -17.37
C THR A 91 5.07 -0.36 -17.33
N SER A 92 4.16 0.37 -17.99
CA SER A 92 4.24 1.82 -18.03
C SER A 92 3.99 2.47 -16.67
N VAL A 93 3.02 1.98 -15.88
CA VAL A 93 2.58 2.64 -14.65
C VAL A 93 3.32 2.14 -13.41
N TRP A 94 3.56 0.84 -13.29
CA TRP A 94 4.06 0.24 -12.05
C TRP A 94 5.53 -0.18 -12.11
N LEU A 95 6.16 -0.14 -13.30
CA LEU A 95 7.58 -0.46 -13.47
C LEU A 95 8.39 0.75 -13.96
N ASN A 96 7.86 1.50 -14.93
CA ASN A 96 8.58 2.58 -15.61
C ASN A 96 8.09 3.99 -15.22
N SER A 97 7.50 4.15 -14.02
CA SER A 97 7.03 5.44 -13.50
C SER A 97 7.63 5.77 -12.14
N LEU A 98 7.36 6.99 -11.64
CA LEU A 98 7.73 7.40 -10.27
C LEU A 98 7.09 6.55 -9.17
N PHE A 99 6.07 5.75 -9.50
CA PHE A 99 5.35 4.87 -8.57
C PHE A 99 5.88 3.43 -8.56
N HIS A 100 7.06 3.19 -9.15
CA HIS A 100 7.62 1.84 -9.31
C HIS A 100 8.04 1.16 -8.00
N ARG A 101 8.19 1.92 -6.91
CA ARG A 101 8.77 1.47 -5.64
C ARG A 101 7.76 0.86 -4.68
N TRP A 102 7.18 -0.28 -5.05
CA TRP A 102 6.17 -0.98 -4.24
C TRP A 102 6.63 -2.36 -3.76
N GLN A 103 7.85 -2.78 -4.05
CA GLN A 103 8.39 -4.10 -3.68
C GLN A 103 8.86 -4.10 -2.22
N SER A 104 8.68 -5.23 -1.52
CA SER A 104 9.00 -5.33 -0.09
C SER A 104 10.49 -5.16 0.20
N PHE A 105 11.38 -5.63 -0.68
CA PHE A 105 12.83 -5.50 -0.47
C PHE A 105 13.35 -4.06 -0.53
N GLN A 106 12.56 -3.10 -1.00
CA GLN A 106 12.93 -1.67 -0.98
C GLN A 106 12.63 -1.00 0.36
N ILE A 107 11.94 -1.70 1.26
CA ILE A 107 11.49 -1.16 2.54
C ILE A 107 12.63 -1.39 3.55
N PRO A 108 13.17 -0.32 4.17
CA PRO A 108 14.20 -0.48 5.18
C PRO A 108 13.70 -1.33 6.36
N LEU A 109 14.62 -2.05 6.99
CA LEU A 109 14.31 -2.86 8.18
C LEU A 109 13.69 -1.98 9.27
N GLY A 110 12.67 -2.50 9.95
CA GLY A 110 11.94 -1.77 10.99
C GLY A 110 10.78 -0.90 10.48
N PHE A 111 10.60 -0.78 9.17
CA PHE A 111 9.43 -0.09 8.59
C PHE A 111 8.36 -1.10 8.17
N ALA A 112 7.10 -0.67 8.22
CA ALA A 112 5.98 -1.52 7.83
C ALA A 112 6.06 -1.86 6.33
N ALA A 113 6.09 -3.16 6.01
CA ALA A 113 6.15 -3.65 4.63
C ALA A 113 4.87 -3.31 3.83
N THR A 114 3.77 -3.08 4.53
CA THR A 114 2.49 -2.65 3.96
C THR A 114 1.89 -1.57 4.85
N ASN A 115 1.14 -0.63 4.27
CA ASN A 115 0.32 0.31 5.04
C ASN A 115 -1.03 -0.30 5.48
N ASN A 116 -1.17 -1.63 5.43
CA ASN A 116 -2.41 -2.34 5.72
C ASN A 116 -3.05 -1.92 7.07
N PRO A 117 -2.29 -1.63 8.16
CA PRO A 117 -2.90 -1.09 9.38
C PRO A 117 -3.64 0.23 9.16
N VAL A 118 -3.04 1.19 8.43
CA VAL A 118 -3.66 2.49 8.12
C VAL A 118 -4.91 2.31 7.28
N GLU A 119 -4.87 1.42 6.29
CA GLU A 119 -6.03 1.17 5.43
C GLU A 119 -7.16 0.45 6.16
N GLN A 120 -6.82 -0.46 7.08
CA GLN A 120 -7.80 -1.11 7.94
C GLN A 120 -8.44 -0.12 8.92
N SER A 121 -7.65 0.76 9.55
CA SER A 121 -8.19 1.85 10.38
C SER A 121 -9.10 2.78 9.58
N ASN A 122 -8.66 3.20 8.38
CA ASN A 122 -9.49 4.00 7.48
C ASN A 122 -10.81 3.31 7.13
N ARG A 123 -10.78 1.99 6.92
CA ARG A 123 -11.97 1.19 6.62
C ARG A 123 -12.90 1.09 7.83
N ALA A 124 -12.38 0.89 9.03
CA ALA A 124 -13.16 0.87 10.28
C ALA A 124 -13.83 2.22 10.53
N ILE A 125 -13.06 3.33 10.47
CA ILE A 125 -13.59 4.70 10.60
C ILE A 125 -14.74 4.95 9.61
N LYS A 126 -14.52 4.61 8.33
CA LYS A 126 -15.53 4.77 7.27
C LYS A 126 -16.76 3.89 7.48
N ARG A 127 -16.61 2.69 8.01
CA ARG A 127 -17.71 1.73 8.20
C ARG A 127 -18.54 2.07 9.44
N ASP A 128 -17.88 2.34 10.56
CA ASP A 128 -18.50 2.31 11.88
C ASP A 128 -18.85 3.70 12.42
N TYR A 129 -18.12 4.74 12.02
CA TYR A 129 -18.26 6.07 12.62
C TYR A 129 -18.79 7.11 11.64
N THR A 130 -18.40 7.04 10.36
CA THR A 130 -18.91 7.98 9.34
C THR A 130 -19.98 7.39 8.44
N LEU A 131 -20.21 6.06 8.50
CA LEU A 131 -21.16 5.33 7.66
C LEU A 131 -20.97 5.64 6.16
N ARG A 132 -19.71 5.85 5.74
CA ARG A 132 -19.31 6.26 4.38
C ARG A 132 -19.97 7.57 3.90
N SER A 133 -20.40 8.42 4.83
CA SER A 133 -21.01 9.71 4.55
C SER A 133 -20.06 10.86 4.89
N ARG A 134 -20.20 11.98 4.18
CA ARG A 134 -19.47 13.22 4.51
C ARG A 134 -20.19 13.92 5.65
N LEU A 135 -19.57 13.93 6.83
CA LEU A 135 -20.09 14.60 8.02
C LEU A 135 -19.68 16.08 8.05
N LYS A 136 -20.48 16.92 8.73
CA LYS A 136 -20.06 18.28 9.11
C LYS A 136 -18.94 18.20 10.15
N MET A 137 -18.05 19.18 10.18
CA MET A 137 -16.86 19.17 11.06
C MET A 137 -17.18 18.88 12.53
N GLY A 138 -18.21 19.51 13.10
CA GLY A 138 -18.61 19.26 14.49
C GLY A 138 -19.00 17.78 14.74
N THR A 139 -19.82 17.21 13.86
CA THR A 139 -20.21 15.80 13.95
C THR A 139 -19.02 14.86 13.70
N LEU A 140 -18.13 15.21 12.77
CA LEU A 140 -16.93 14.42 12.49
C LEU A 140 -16.02 14.34 13.72
N ILE A 141 -15.78 15.46 14.41
CA ILE A 141 -14.96 15.49 15.63
C ILE A 141 -15.57 14.60 16.71
N VAL A 142 -16.89 14.66 16.92
CA VAL A 142 -17.58 13.80 17.88
C VAL A 142 -17.40 12.32 17.54
N GLN A 143 -17.53 11.95 16.26
CA GLN A 143 -17.36 10.57 15.81
C GLN A 143 -15.91 10.07 15.94
N LEU A 144 -14.92 10.93 15.66
CA LEU A 144 -13.51 10.60 15.85
C LEU A 144 -13.14 10.46 17.32
N LEU A 145 -13.68 11.32 18.20
CA LEU A 145 -13.51 11.19 19.65
C LEU A 145 -14.14 9.90 20.18
N LEU A 146 -15.30 9.50 19.63
CA LEU A 146 -15.91 8.22 19.96
C LEU A 146 -14.98 7.07 19.56
N CYS A 147 -14.44 7.09 18.34
CA CYS A 147 -13.47 6.10 17.85
C CYS A 147 -12.25 5.97 18.78
N VAL A 148 -11.66 7.08 19.21
CA VAL A 148 -10.53 7.06 20.14
C VAL A 148 -10.91 6.43 21.49
N ARG A 149 -12.13 6.68 21.98
CA ARG A 149 -12.60 6.11 23.26
C ARG A 149 -12.90 4.62 23.17
N THR A 150 -13.40 4.15 22.04
CA THR A 150 -13.78 2.75 21.84
C THR A 150 -12.61 1.87 21.41
N GLU A 151 -11.66 2.42 20.65
CA GLU A 151 -10.50 1.69 20.13
C GLU A 151 -9.20 1.96 20.90
N GLY A 152 -9.17 2.97 21.78
CA GLY A 152 -8.03 3.23 22.66
C GLY A 152 -7.86 2.11 23.68
N SER A 153 -6.67 1.51 23.72
CA SER A 153 -6.33 0.47 24.71
C SER A 153 -6.60 0.95 26.13
N SER A 154 -7.46 0.24 26.86
CA SER A 154 -7.50 0.29 28.32
C SER A 154 -6.39 -0.61 28.88
N GLU A 155 -5.14 -0.43 28.46
CA GLU A 155 -4.03 -1.17 29.09
C GLU A 155 -3.52 -0.37 30.29
N PRO A 156 -3.41 -1.00 31.48
CA PRO A 156 -2.70 -0.38 32.60
C PRO A 156 -1.26 -0.08 32.17
N PRO A 157 -0.64 0.99 32.69
CA PRO A 157 0.74 1.30 32.37
C PRO A 157 1.63 0.09 32.67
N VAL A 158 2.46 -0.29 31.70
CA VAL A 158 3.48 -1.32 31.85
C VAL A 158 4.35 -0.93 33.04
N ARG A 159 4.20 -1.63 34.17
CA ARG A 159 5.14 -1.52 35.29
C ARG A 159 6.48 -2.06 34.79
N TYR A 160 7.41 -1.15 34.50
CA TYR A 160 8.82 -1.50 34.53
C TYR A 160 9.08 -2.10 35.91
N LYS A 161 9.46 -3.38 35.97
CA LYS A 161 10.05 -3.93 37.18
C LYS A 161 11.38 -3.23 37.34
N ASP A 162 11.50 -2.40 38.36
CA ASP A 162 12.78 -1.88 38.80
C ASP A 162 13.69 -3.08 39.05
N SER A 163 14.68 -3.24 38.17
CA SER A 163 15.84 -4.07 38.44
C SER A 163 16.73 -3.31 39.41
N THR A 164 16.37 -3.37 40.69
CA THR A 164 17.29 -3.13 41.81
C THR A 164 17.57 -4.46 42.51
N SER A 165 18.81 -4.92 42.24
CA SER A 165 19.76 -5.79 42.95
C SER A 165 19.38 -6.42 44.31
N PRO A 166 20.04 -7.54 44.67
CA PRO A 166 21.45 -7.50 45.09
C PRO A 166 22.45 -7.97 44.04
#